data_AF-A0AAX3Y5R6-F1
#
_entry.id   AF-A0AAX3Y5R6-F1
#
_cell.length_a   1.000
_cell.length_b   1.000
_cell.length_c   1.000
_cell.angle_alpha   90.00
_cell.angle_beta   90.00
_cell.angle_gamma   90.00
#
_symmetry.space_group_name_H-M   'P 1'
#
loop_
_entity.id
_entity.type
_entity.pdbx_description
1 polymer ?
#
loop_
_entity_poly.entity_id
_entity_poly.type
_entity_poly.pdbx_seq_one_letter_code
_entity_poly.pdbx_strand_id
1 'polypeptide(L)'
;MTAGVGPCALPLVGLTWGIKRSFIRYIGTLPDGRHAMSEGTYLGETSYFTFPPAPAPDTPQVMRFGGVVRLGGHGGMLDILIAEPWVEMTGSGPILSVIDPTGWPDRTRRIPLAELHLWEAAHGLTERRYAATLTGAGAVIFDDHYPPGTELDMLVIE
;
A
#
# COMPACT_ATOMS: atom_id res chain seq x y z
N MET A 1 -21.86 21.85 -30.99
CA MET A 1 -22.19 20.49 -30.50
C MET A 1 -21.16 19.52 -31.05
N THR A 2 -20.71 18.58 -30.20
CA THR A 2 -19.67 17.53 -30.40
C THR A 2 -18.23 18.07 -30.50
N ALA A 3 -17.20 17.51 -29.85
CA ALA A 3 -16.94 16.24 -29.14
C ALA A 3 -15.92 16.51 -27.99
N GLY A 4 -15.63 15.66 -27.00
CA GLY A 4 -15.97 14.27 -26.79
C GLY A 4 -15.30 13.69 -25.54
N VAL A 5 -15.55 12.39 -25.35
CA VAL A 5 -14.97 11.44 -24.39
C VAL A 5 -15.46 11.56 -22.93
N GLY A 6 -16.48 10.75 -22.62
CA GLY A 6 -16.81 10.34 -21.25
C GLY A 6 -15.71 9.45 -20.64
N PRO A 7 -15.76 9.18 -19.32
CA PRO A 7 -14.64 8.64 -18.58
C PRO A 7 -14.32 7.21 -19.03
N CYS A 8 -13.12 7.00 -19.54
CA CYS A 8 -12.55 5.67 -19.69
C CYS A 8 -11.43 5.54 -18.65
N ALA A 9 -11.80 5.39 -17.38
CA ALA A 9 -10.87 4.84 -16.40
C ALA A 9 -10.76 3.35 -16.73
N LEU A 10 -9.76 2.97 -17.52
CA LEU A 10 -9.35 1.58 -17.66
C LEU A 10 -9.14 0.99 -16.24
N PRO A 11 -9.33 -0.32 -16.01
CA PRO A 11 -8.83 -0.92 -14.78
C PRO A 11 -7.34 -0.60 -14.69
N LEU A 12 -6.97 0.16 -13.66
CA LEU A 12 -5.59 0.60 -13.45
C LEU A 12 -4.83 -0.54 -12.79
N VAL A 13 -4.02 -1.21 -13.61
CA VAL A 13 -2.98 -2.18 -13.22
C VAL A 13 -2.13 -1.57 -12.09
N GLY A 14 -1.85 -2.32 -11.01
CA GLY A 14 -1.19 -1.77 -9.82
C GLY A 14 -1.42 -2.58 -8.54
N LEU A 15 -0.93 -2.03 -7.43
CA LEU A 15 -1.15 -2.59 -6.08
C LEU A 15 -2.28 -1.82 -5.42
N THR A 16 -3.42 -2.47 -5.24
CA THR A 16 -4.60 -1.92 -4.57
C THR A 16 -4.71 -2.45 -3.15
N TRP A 17 -4.78 -1.55 -2.17
CA TRP A 17 -4.70 -1.92 -0.77
C TRP A 17 -5.41 -0.91 0.15
N GLY A 18 -6.13 -1.43 1.15
CA GLY A 18 -6.83 -0.63 2.16
C GLY A 18 -5.94 -0.22 3.34
N ILE A 19 -4.70 -0.71 3.39
CA ILE A 19 -3.76 -0.61 4.52
C ILE A 19 -4.31 -1.36 5.74
N LYS A 20 -5.29 -0.75 6.41
CA LYS A 20 -6.06 -1.34 7.51
C LYS A 20 -7.36 -0.56 7.68
N ARG A 21 -8.51 -1.14 7.32
CA ARG A 21 -9.80 -0.43 7.27
C ARG A 21 -10.20 0.18 8.60
N SER A 22 -9.92 -0.50 9.71
CA SER A 22 -10.22 0.03 11.04
C SER A 22 -9.39 1.28 11.35
N PHE A 23 -8.14 1.34 10.91
CA PHE A 23 -7.27 2.50 11.05
C PHE A 23 -7.71 3.67 10.15
N ILE A 24 -8.03 3.41 8.88
CA ILE A 24 -8.55 4.43 7.96
C ILE A 24 -9.88 5.01 8.49
N ARG A 25 -10.78 4.16 8.99
CA ARG A 25 -12.03 4.61 9.62
C ARG A 25 -11.75 5.50 10.83
N TYR A 26 -10.82 5.07 11.69
CA TYR A 26 -10.42 5.85 12.86
C TYR A 26 -9.91 7.25 12.48
N ILE A 27 -9.01 7.36 11.50
CA ILE A 27 -8.57 8.67 10.98
C ILE A 27 -9.75 9.51 10.54
N GLY A 28 -10.72 8.93 9.83
CA GLY A 28 -11.93 9.63 9.39
C GLY A 28 -12.85 10.13 10.52
N THR A 29 -12.67 9.63 11.76
CA THR A 29 -13.39 10.15 12.94
C THR A 29 -12.67 11.29 13.63
N LEU A 30 -11.40 11.53 13.31
CA LEU A 30 -10.61 12.60 13.91
C LEU A 30 -11.03 13.96 13.33
N PRO A 31 -11.23 15.00 14.16
CA PRO A 31 -11.54 16.35 13.68
C PRO A 31 -10.50 16.92 12.70
N ASP A 32 -9.26 16.48 12.83
CA ASP A 32 -8.11 16.87 11.99
C ASP A 32 -7.55 15.69 11.15
N GLY A 33 -8.34 14.62 11.02
CA GLY A 33 -7.98 13.46 10.22
C GLY A 33 -7.77 13.82 8.76
N ARG A 34 -6.64 13.39 8.20
CA ARG A 34 -6.27 13.70 6.81
C ARG A 34 -5.59 12.55 6.10
N HIS A 35 -5.72 12.55 4.79
CA HIS A 35 -4.92 11.73 3.89
C HIS A 35 -4.40 12.60 2.75
N ALA A 36 -3.19 12.32 2.29
CA ALA A 36 -2.58 12.92 1.11
C ALA A 36 -1.99 11.80 0.24
N MET A 37 -2.09 11.99 -1.07
CA MET A 37 -1.56 11.06 -2.06
C MET A 37 -0.76 11.82 -3.10
N SER A 38 0.32 11.22 -3.59
CA SER A 38 1.14 11.79 -4.66
C SER A 38 1.76 10.71 -5.53
N GLU A 39 2.47 11.13 -6.57
CA GLU A 39 3.26 10.25 -7.45
C GLU A 39 2.42 9.15 -8.13
N GLY A 40 1.22 9.54 -8.58
CA GLY A 40 0.31 8.66 -9.32
C GLY A 40 -0.54 7.73 -8.45
N THR A 41 -0.36 7.75 -7.12
CA THR A 41 -1.30 7.10 -6.22
C THR A 41 -2.67 7.78 -6.30
N TYR A 42 -3.72 6.97 -6.32
CA TYR A 42 -5.09 7.46 -6.26
C TYR A 42 -5.93 6.64 -5.28
N LEU A 43 -7.07 7.19 -4.89
CA LEU A 43 -8.07 6.55 -4.04
C LEU A 43 -9.27 6.16 -4.90
N GLY A 44 -9.53 4.86 -5.04
CA GLY A 44 -10.69 4.35 -5.79
C GLY A 44 -12.02 4.61 -5.08
N GLU A 45 -13.14 4.36 -5.78
CA GLU A 45 -14.51 4.59 -5.27
C GLU A 45 -14.82 3.81 -3.99
N THR A 46 -14.20 2.63 -3.82
CA THR A 46 -14.31 1.79 -2.62
C THR A 46 -13.40 2.25 -1.47
N SER A 47 -12.73 3.39 -1.62
CA SER A 47 -11.75 3.96 -0.67
C SER A 47 -10.54 3.06 -0.43
N TYR A 48 -10.04 2.40 -1.48
CA TYR A 48 -8.77 1.68 -1.48
C TYR A 48 -7.73 2.50 -2.22
N PHE A 49 -6.50 2.52 -1.69
CA PHE A 49 -5.38 3.18 -2.35
C PHE A 49 -4.84 2.27 -3.43
N THR A 50 -4.58 2.81 -4.61
CA THR A 50 -3.90 2.08 -5.68
C THR A 50 -2.57 2.75 -5.98
N PHE A 51 -1.49 1.98 -5.87
CA PHE A 51 -0.13 2.38 -6.16
C PHE A 51 0.25 1.94 -7.58
N PRO A 52 0.74 2.85 -8.43
CA PRO A 52 1.03 2.55 -9.83
C PRO A 52 2.25 1.64 -9.95
N PRO A 53 2.32 0.76 -10.97
CA PRO A 53 3.51 -0.03 -11.27
C PRO A 53 4.71 0.89 -11.52
N ALA A 54 5.88 0.47 -11.05
CA ALA A 54 7.16 1.12 -11.29
C ALA A 54 8.12 0.15 -12.00
N PRO A 55 9.11 0.66 -12.77
CA PRO A 55 10.11 -0.20 -13.39
C PRO A 55 10.79 -1.11 -12.36
N ALA A 56 10.58 -2.42 -12.52
CA ALA A 56 11.34 -3.43 -11.78
C ALA A 56 12.72 -3.60 -12.45
N PRO A 57 13.80 -3.88 -11.70
CA PRO A 57 15.05 -4.34 -12.29
C PRO A 57 14.79 -5.70 -12.95
N ASP A 58 15.75 -6.16 -13.74
CA ASP A 58 15.77 -7.53 -14.29
C ASP A 58 15.86 -8.64 -13.22
N THR A 59 15.56 -8.33 -11.95
CA THR A 59 15.33 -9.28 -10.87
C THR A 59 13.88 -9.78 -10.93
N PRO A 60 13.62 -11.00 -11.45
CA PRO A 60 12.26 -11.51 -11.69
C PRO A 60 11.44 -11.76 -10.40
N GLN A 61 12.03 -11.51 -9.23
CA GLN A 61 11.45 -11.80 -7.92
C GLN A 61 10.86 -10.56 -7.23
N VAL A 62 10.97 -9.36 -7.82
CA VAL A 62 10.49 -8.12 -7.19
C VAL A 62 9.49 -7.39 -8.08
N MET A 63 8.27 -7.22 -7.57
CA MET A 63 7.29 -6.29 -8.15
C MET A 63 7.42 -4.94 -7.45
N ARG A 64 7.59 -3.87 -8.22
CA ARG A 64 7.75 -2.52 -7.69
C ARG A 64 6.53 -1.67 -8.02
N PHE A 65 6.08 -0.92 -7.03
CA PHE A 65 5.06 0.10 -7.20
C PHE A 65 5.62 1.43 -6.71
N GLY A 66 5.29 2.50 -7.42
CA GLY A 66 5.61 3.86 -7.02
C GLY A 66 4.54 4.41 -6.09
N GLY A 67 4.48 5.74 -5.97
CA GLY A 67 3.39 6.38 -5.26
C GLY A 67 3.62 6.55 -3.78
N VAL A 68 2.87 7.48 -3.19
CA VAL A 68 2.96 7.84 -1.77
C VAL A 68 1.56 8.06 -1.21
N VAL A 69 1.31 7.48 -0.03
CA VAL A 69 0.16 7.77 0.83
C VAL A 69 0.69 8.28 2.17
N ARG A 70 0.19 9.41 2.62
CA ARG A 70 0.42 9.94 3.97
C ARG A 70 -0.89 10.10 4.70
N LEU A 71 -0.98 9.56 5.90
CA LEU A 71 -2.16 9.60 6.75
C LEU A 71 -1.81 10.32 8.04
N GLY A 72 -2.69 11.21 8.51
CA GLY A 72 -2.38 12.04 9.68
C GLY A 72 -3.57 12.43 10.54
N GLY A 73 -3.27 12.91 11.74
CA GLY A 73 -4.23 13.45 12.71
C GLY A 73 -3.54 13.79 14.04
N HIS A 74 -4.32 14.12 15.07
CA HIS A 74 -3.82 14.42 16.42
C HIS A 74 -2.74 15.51 16.46
N GLY A 75 -2.96 16.63 15.77
CA GLY A 75 -2.01 17.73 15.74
C GLY A 75 -0.68 17.38 15.06
N GLY A 76 -0.64 16.30 14.27
CA GLY A 76 0.55 15.79 13.60
C GLY A 76 1.31 14.72 14.39
N MET A 77 0.83 14.32 15.57
CA MET A 77 1.40 13.18 16.31
C MET A 77 1.16 11.86 15.59
N LEU A 78 0.00 11.72 14.94
CA LEU A 78 -0.26 10.61 14.04
C LEU A 78 0.22 11.03 12.65
N ASP A 79 1.21 10.30 12.14
CA ASP A 79 1.77 10.52 10.80
C ASP A 79 2.30 9.20 10.22
N ILE A 80 1.49 8.55 9.39
CA ILE A 80 1.85 7.30 8.72
C ILE A 80 2.23 7.63 7.29
N LEU A 81 3.38 7.13 6.86
CA LEU A 81 3.85 7.24 5.48
C LEU A 81 4.00 5.83 4.89
N ILE A 82 3.27 5.58 3.80
CA ILE A 82 3.43 4.41 2.95
C ILE A 82 3.91 4.91 1.60
N ALA A 83 5.16 4.61 1.25
CA ALA A 83 5.78 5.05 0.01
C ALA A 83 6.43 3.88 -0.74
N GLU A 84 6.25 3.90 -2.05
CA GLU A 84 6.83 2.98 -3.03
C GLU A 84 6.75 1.50 -2.62
N PRO A 85 5.56 0.92 -2.39
CA PRO A 85 5.47 -0.45 -1.91
C PRO A 85 6.09 -1.45 -2.90
N TRP A 86 6.93 -2.36 -2.43
CA TRP A 86 7.53 -3.42 -3.23
C TRP A 86 7.13 -4.78 -2.66
N VAL A 87 6.87 -5.74 -3.54
CA VAL A 87 6.61 -7.12 -3.16
C VAL A 87 7.75 -7.98 -3.67
N GLU A 88 8.52 -8.53 -2.74
CA GLU A 88 9.67 -9.38 -3.01
C GLU A 88 9.33 -10.84 -2.70
N MET A 89 9.51 -11.72 -3.68
CA MET A 89 9.33 -13.15 -3.53
C MET A 89 10.58 -13.74 -2.85
N THR A 90 10.44 -14.19 -1.60
CA THR A 90 11.53 -14.82 -0.85
C THR A 90 11.31 -16.33 -0.71
N GLY A 91 12.31 -17.06 -0.19
CA GLY A 91 12.18 -18.50 0.09
C GLY A 91 11.12 -18.84 1.15
N SER A 92 10.74 -17.88 2.01
CA SER A 92 9.69 -18.05 3.03
C SER A 92 8.32 -17.50 2.61
N GLY A 93 8.22 -16.89 1.42
CA GLY A 93 7.00 -16.27 0.91
C GLY A 93 7.21 -14.81 0.47
N PRO A 94 6.20 -14.18 -0.16
CA PRO A 94 6.29 -12.78 -0.54
C PRO A 94 6.31 -11.85 0.68
N ILE A 95 7.17 -10.82 0.62
CA ILE A 95 7.27 -9.76 1.63
C ILE A 95 6.89 -8.43 0.98
N LEU A 96 5.97 -7.70 1.60
CA LEU A 96 5.67 -6.32 1.29
C LEU A 96 6.66 -5.42 2.05
N SER A 97 7.46 -4.64 1.34
CA SER A 97 8.32 -3.61 1.93
C SER A 97 7.94 -2.21 1.44
N VAL A 98 8.17 -1.21 2.28
CA VAL A 98 7.96 0.22 1.96
C VAL A 98 9.21 1.01 2.33
N ILE A 99 9.29 2.28 1.92
CA ILE A 99 10.35 3.19 2.39
C ILE A 99 10.28 3.30 3.92
N ASP A 100 11.44 3.25 4.56
CA ASP A 100 11.57 3.50 6.00
C ASP A 100 11.27 4.98 6.29
N PRO A 101 10.14 5.30 6.96
CA PRO A 101 9.72 6.67 7.15
C PRO A 101 10.64 7.45 8.09
N THR A 102 11.46 6.79 8.92
CA THR A 102 12.41 7.44 9.83
C THR A 102 13.53 8.17 9.09
N GLY A 103 13.81 7.76 7.85
CA GLY A 103 14.81 8.38 6.98
C GLY A 103 14.25 9.40 5.99
N TRP A 104 12.93 9.59 5.94
CA TRP A 104 12.29 10.43 4.92
C TRP A 104 12.83 11.87 4.91
N PRO A 105 13.18 12.47 3.74
CA PRO A 105 12.86 12.02 2.38
C PRO A 105 13.89 11.10 1.70
N ASP A 106 14.88 10.57 2.41
CA ASP A 106 15.77 9.53 1.87
C ASP A 106 14.95 8.25 1.57
N ARG A 107 15.05 7.76 0.33
CA ARG A 107 14.30 6.60 -0.18
C ARG A 107 15.18 5.36 -0.38
N THR A 108 16.41 5.37 0.15
CA THR A 108 17.33 4.23 0.03
C THR A 108 17.04 3.12 1.03
N ARG A 109 16.49 3.47 2.20
CA ARG A 109 16.16 2.53 3.27
C ARG A 109 14.73 2.01 3.13
N ARG A 110 14.57 0.71 3.34
CA ARG A 110 13.27 0.02 3.27
C ARG A 110 13.04 -0.82 4.51
N ILE A 111 11.77 -1.00 4.85
CA ILE A 111 11.34 -1.78 6.00
C ILE A 111 10.36 -2.87 5.53
N PRO A 112 10.51 -4.14 5.97
CA PRO A 112 9.54 -5.18 5.65
C PRO A 112 8.27 -4.90 6.45
N LEU A 113 7.23 -4.39 5.80
CA LEU A 113 5.98 -3.98 6.42
C LEU A 113 5.09 -5.18 6.76
N ALA A 114 4.93 -6.10 5.81
CA ALA A 114 4.04 -7.23 5.98
C ALA A 114 4.56 -8.51 5.32
N GLU A 115 4.30 -9.65 5.94
CA GLU A 115 4.35 -10.96 5.30
C GLU A 115 3.07 -11.18 4.50
N LEU A 116 3.22 -11.66 3.27
CA LEU A 116 2.10 -11.91 2.36
C LEU A 116 1.89 -13.41 2.15
N HIS A 117 0.64 -13.83 2.14
CA HIS A 117 0.24 -15.19 1.78
C HIS A 117 -0.71 -15.13 0.60
N LEU A 118 -0.36 -15.81 -0.49
CA LEU A 118 -1.22 -15.89 -1.66
C LEU A 118 -2.52 -16.61 -1.25
N TRP A 119 -3.62 -15.87 -1.30
CA TRP A 119 -4.94 -16.39 -0.96
C TRP A 119 -5.61 -16.99 -2.19
N GLU A 120 -5.60 -16.23 -3.28
CA GLU A 120 -6.22 -16.63 -4.54
C GLU A 120 -5.43 -16.01 -5.70
N ALA A 121 -5.14 -16.83 -6.69
CA ALA A 121 -4.82 -16.38 -8.03
C ALA A 121 -6.05 -16.69 -8.89
N ALA A 122 -6.72 -15.67 -9.40
CA ALA A 122 -7.90 -15.89 -10.23
C ALA A 122 -7.45 -16.59 -11.53
N HIS A 123 -8.02 -17.76 -11.83
CA HIS A 123 -7.68 -18.50 -13.05
C HIS A 123 -8.05 -17.68 -14.28
N GLY A 124 -7.05 -17.22 -15.04
CA GLY A 124 -7.24 -16.47 -16.29
C GLY A 124 -7.33 -14.95 -16.15
N LEU A 125 -7.25 -14.40 -14.93
CA LEU A 125 -7.06 -12.96 -14.69
C LEU A 125 -5.63 -12.74 -14.18
N THR A 126 -5.01 -11.61 -14.53
CA THR A 126 -3.67 -11.20 -14.04
C THR A 126 -3.67 -10.83 -12.55
N GLU A 127 -4.86 -10.78 -11.94
CA GLU A 127 -5.11 -10.41 -10.57
C GLU A 127 -4.66 -11.49 -9.55
N ARG A 128 -3.92 -11.06 -8.54
CA ARG A 128 -3.50 -11.87 -7.38
C ARG A 128 -3.95 -11.22 -6.09
N ARG A 129 -4.51 -12.01 -5.18
CA ARG A 129 -4.94 -11.58 -3.85
C ARG A 129 -4.04 -12.15 -2.77
N TYR A 130 -3.55 -11.29 -1.88
CA TYR A 130 -2.68 -11.66 -0.78
C TYR A 130 -3.30 -11.27 0.56
N ALA A 131 -3.40 -12.24 1.46
CA ALA A 131 -3.55 -11.92 2.88
C ALA A 131 -2.24 -11.31 3.39
N ALA A 132 -2.33 -10.29 4.24
CA ALA A 132 -1.17 -9.56 4.74
C ALA A 132 -1.15 -9.55 6.27
N THR A 133 -0.01 -9.92 6.85
CA THR A 133 0.20 -9.88 8.30
C THR A 133 1.37 -8.96 8.64
N LEU A 134 1.16 -8.09 9.63
CA LEU A 134 2.13 -7.07 10.01
C LEU A 134 3.40 -7.72 10.59
N THR A 135 4.58 -7.32 10.13
CA THR A 135 5.83 -7.81 10.73
C THR A 135 6.18 -7.05 12.01
N GLY A 136 7.22 -7.53 12.72
CA GLY A 136 7.86 -6.78 13.80
C GLY A 136 8.33 -5.38 13.41
N ALA A 137 8.98 -5.26 12.26
CA ALA A 137 9.49 -3.98 11.78
C ALA A 137 8.33 -3.08 11.29
N GLY A 138 7.31 -3.67 10.66
CA GLY A 138 6.12 -2.96 10.20
C GLY A 138 5.31 -2.34 11.34
N ALA A 139 5.28 -2.94 12.53
CA ALA A 139 4.59 -2.41 13.70
C ALA A 139 5.06 -0.98 14.08
N VAL A 140 6.35 -0.71 13.91
CA VAL A 140 6.94 0.61 14.18
C VAL A 140 6.34 1.71 13.29
N ILE A 141 5.93 1.39 12.05
CA ILE A 141 5.25 2.36 11.18
C ILE A 141 3.95 2.84 11.82
N PHE A 142 3.27 1.97 12.59
CA PHE A 142 2.03 2.28 13.29
C PHE A 142 2.25 2.64 14.77
N ASP A 143 3.45 3.10 15.13
CA ASP A 143 3.83 3.47 16.52
C ASP A 143 3.53 2.36 17.53
N ASP A 144 3.75 1.10 17.12
CA ASP A 144 3.52 -0.12 17.90
C ASP A 144 2.08 -0.32 18.43
N HIS A 145 1.10 0.42 17.90
CA HIS A 145 -0.31 0.24 18.24
C HIS A 145 -0.88 -1.11 17.80
N TYR A 146 -0.21 -1.80 16.87
CA TYR A 146 -0.58 -3.12 16.38
C TYR A 146 0.59 -4.08 16.57
N PRO A 147 0.42 -5.18 17.32
CA PRO A 147 1.49 -6.15 17.51
C PRO A 147 1.80 -6.91 16.21
N PRO A 148 2.99 -7.52 16.11
CA PRO A 148 3.34 -8.39 14.98
C PRO A 148 2.33 -9.54 14.82
N GLY A 149 2.06 -9.94 13.58
CA GLY A 149 1.01 -10.90 13.23
C GLY A 149 -0.39 -10.28 13.12
N THR A 150 -0.57 -8.99 13.42
CA THR A 150 -1.84 -8.30 13.19
C THR A 150 -2.22 -8.38 11.71
N GLU A 151 -3.45 -8.82 11.44
CA GLU A 151 -4.00 -8.81 10.08
C GLU A 151 -4.17 -7.37 9.57
N LEU A 152 -3.67 -7.16 8.36
CA LEU A 152 -3.88 -5.98 7.54
C LEU A 152 -4.93 -6.27 6.48
N ASP A 153 -5.38 -5.23 5.77
CA ASP A 153 -6.34 -5.45 4.70
C ASP A 153 -5.74 -6.32 3.59
N MET A 154 -6.60 -7.08 2.90
CA MET A 154 -6.19 -7.85 1.74
C MET A 154 -5.60 -6.94 0.66
N LEU A 155 -4.50 -7.40 0.09
CA LEU A 155 -3.74 -6.70 -0.93
C LEU A 155 -4.01 -7.34 -2.29
N VAL A 156 -4.36 -6.53 -3.28
CA VAL A 156 -4.67 -6.98 -4.65
C VAL A 156 -3.63 -6.41 -5.60
N ILE A 157 -3.09 -7.26 -6.47
CA ILE A 157 -2.14 -6.87 -7.51
C ILE A 157 -2.69 -7.31 -8.85
N GLU A 158 -2.89 -6.36 -9.76
CA GLU A 158 -3.32 -6.58 -11.16
C GLU A 158 -2.23 -6.15 -12.13
#